data_AF-A0A816B164-F1
#
_entry.id   AF-A0A816B164-F1
#
_cell.length_a   1.000
_cell.length_b   1.000
_cell.length_c   1.000
_cell.angle_alpha   90.00
_cell.angle_beta   90.00
_cell.angle_gamma   90.00
#
_symmetry.space_group_name_H-M   'P 1'
#
loop_
_entity.id
_entity.type
_entity.pdbx_description
1 polymer ?
#
loop_
_entity_poly.entity_id
_entity_poly.type
_entity_poly.pdbx_seq_one_letter_code
_entity_poly.pdbx_strand_id
1 'polypeptide(L)'
;PLQAASRDAESPEQTRSRIDDQRARQAASRAVETPEQRRTRSEDQRRRQAASRAVHWTFMEGEALRYDPANNYDSHPQLHIGQMTDVCSYCDALKWPGEAPGM
;
A
#
# COMPACT_ATOMS: atom_id res chain seq x y z
N PRO A 1 -15.45 -20.40 -12.48
CA PRO A 1 -16.76 -19.73 -12.67
C PRO A 1 -17.78 -20.05 -11.56
N LEU A 2 -18.11 -21.32 -11.32
CA LEU A 2 -19.13 -21.73 -10.33
C LEU A 2 -18.78 -21.36 -8.88
N GLN A 3 -17.50 -21.44 -8.51
CA GLN A 3 -17.04 -21.17 -7.16
C GLN A 3 -17.05 -19.67 -6.77
N ALA A 4 -16.98 -18.77 -7.75
CA ALA A 4 -17.08 -17.32 -7.51
C ALA A 4 -18.55 -16.92 -7.31
N ALA A 5 -19.43 -17.35 -8.23
CA ALA A 5 -20.87 -17.14 -8.11
C ALA A 5 -21.47 -17.73 -6.81
N SER A 6 -20.95 -18.88 -6.35
CA SER A 6 -21.35 -19.46 -5.07
C SER A 6 -20.92 -18.62 -3.86
N ARG A 7 -19.84 -17.84 -3.95
CA ARG A 7 -19.38 -16.95 -2.87
C ARG A 7 -20.18 -15.65 -2.84
N ASP A 8 -20.56 -15.14 -4.00
CA ASP A 8 -21.35 -13.91 -4.12
C ASP A 8 -22.77 -14.08 -3.58
N ALA A 9 -23.26 -15.32 -3.49
CA ALA A 9 -24.57 -15.68 -2.94
C ALA A 9 -24.52 -16.11 -1.45
N GLU A 10 -23.36 -16.12 -0.80
CA GLU A 10 -23.24 -16.49 0.62
C GLU A 10 -23.92 -15.45 1.52
N SER A 11 -24.65 -15.91 2.55
CA SER A 11 -25.07 -15.04 3.65
C SER A 11 -23.85 -14.63 4.51
N PRO A 12 -23.95 -13.54 5.29
CA PRO A 12 -22.89 -13.13 6.21
C PRO A 12 -22.45 -14.26 7.17
N GLU A 13 -23.38 -15.08 7.66
CA GLU A 13 -23.11 -16.22 8.54
C GLU A 13 -22.37 -17.34 7.80
N GLN A 14 -22.76 -17.63 6.56
CA GLN A 14 -22.09 -18.63 5.72
C GLN A 14 -20.66 -18.19 5.38
N THR A 15 -20.47 -16.93 5.01
CA THR A 15 -19.14 -16.36 4.79
C THR A 15 -18.29 -16.41 6.05
N ARG A 16 -18.85 -16.08 7.22
CA ARG A 16 -18.13 -16.13 8.49
C ARG A 16 -17.69 -17.56 8.83
N SER A 17 -18.61 -18.52 8.74
CA SER A 17 -18.32 -19.94 8.94
C SER A 17 -17.21 -20.43 8.02
N ARG A 18 -17.29 -20.11 6.72
CA ARG A 18 -16.25 -20.47 5.74
C ARG A 18 -14.90 -19.85 6.06
N ILE A 19 -14.85 -18.58 6.48
CA ILE A 19 -13.61 -17.90 6.87
C ILE A 19 -13.01 -18.56 8.10
N ASP A 20 -13.82 -18.91 9.10
CA ASP A 20 -13.35 -19.56 10.32
C ASP A 20 -12.81 -20.97 10.03
N ASP A 21 -13.48 -21.75 9.17
CA ASP A 21 -12.97 -23.03 8.68
C ASP A 21 -11.66 -22.90 7.90
N GLN A 22 -11.53 -21.85 7.10
CA GLN A 22 -10.30 -21.58 6.36
C GLN A 22 -9.15 -21.21 7.31
N ARG A 23 -9.42 -20.41 8.34
CA ARG A 23 -8.44 -20.05 9.38
C ARG A 23 -8.00 -21.28 10.16
N ALA A 24 -8.94 -22.13 10.59
CA ALA A 24 -8.63 -23.37 11.31
C ALA A 24 -7.73 -24.30 10.50
N ARG A 25 -8.05 -24.52 9.21
CA ARG A 25 -7.23 -25.33 8.29
C ARG A 25 -5.83 -24.74 8.12
N GLN A 26 -5.71 -23.43 7.95
CA GLN A 26 -4.40 -22.78 7.83
C GLN A 26 -3.58 -22.88 9.12
N ALA A 27 -4.21 -22.73 10.30
CA ALA A 27 -3.54 -22.88 11.58
C ALA A 27 -3.02 -24.31 11.78
N ALA A 28 -3.84 -25.32 11.48
CA ALA A 28 -3.44 -26.72 11.54
C ALA A 28 -2.27 -27.02 10.59
N SER A 29 -2.33 -26.53 9.34
CA SER A 29 -1.22 -26.68 8.38
C SER A 29 0.07 -26.03 8.87
N ARG A 30 0.00 -24.86 9.50
CA ARG A 30 1.18 -24.16 10.05
C ARG A 30 1.78 -24.87 11.27
N ALA A 31 0.95 -25.55 12.07
CA ALA A 31 1.40 -26.26 13.26
C ALA A 31 2.33 -27.44 12.93
N VAL A 32 2.18 -28.03 11.74
CA VAL A 32 2.97 -29.18 11.26
C VAL A 32 4.07 -28.80 10.26
N GLU A 33 4.28 -27.50 9.99
CA GLU A 33 5.34 -27.03 9.10
C GLU A 33 6.73 -27.40 9.63
N THR A 34 7.61 -27.92 8.76
CA THR A 34 9.03 -28.06 9.08
C THR A 34 9.71 -26.69 9.18
N PRO A 35 10.87 -26.58 9.84
CA PRO A 35 11.65 -25.34 9.88
C PRO A 35 11.95 -24.76 8.49
N GLU A 36 12.25 -25.60 7.51
CA GLU A 36 12.53 -25.21 6.12
C GLU A 36 11.29 -24.64 5.44
N GLN A 37 10.14 -25.31 5.57
CA GLN A 37 8.86 -24.84 5.03
C GLN A 37 8.48 -23.48 5.64
N ARG A 38 8.65 -23.33 6.96
CA ARG A 38 8.42 -22.07 7.68
C ARG A 38 9.32 -20.96 7.16
N ARG A 39 10.60 -21.26 6.90
CA ARG A 39 11.57 -20.30 6.35
C ARG A 39 11.16 -19.83 4.97
N THR A 40 10.86 -20.76 4.05
CA THR A 40 10.40 -20.44 2.70
C THR A 40 9.13 -19.56 2.73
N ARG A 41 8.12 -19.94 3.53
CA ARG A 41 6.89 -19.14 3.69
C ARG A 41 7.20 -17.72 4.18
N SER A 42 8.13 -17.58 5.12
CA SER A 42 8.51 -16.28 5.69
C SER A 42 9.28 -15.42 4.70
N GLU A 43 10.14 -16.02 3.88
CA GLU A 43 10.86 -15.32 2.80
C GLU A 43 9.90 -14.85 1.70
N ASP A 44 8.95 -15.70 1.29
CA ASP A 44 7.90 -15.32 0.34
C ASP A 44 7.02 -14.18 0.87
N GLN A 45 6.64 -14.23 2.15
CA GLN A 45 5.89 -13.14 2.78
C GLN A 45 6.68 -11.83 2.75
N ARG A 46 7.99 -11.87 3.05
CA ARG A 46 8.86 -10.69 2.96
C ARG A 46 8.93 -10.14 1.53
N ARG A 47 9.10 -11.01 0.54
CA ARG A 47 9.14 -10.62 -0.89
C ARG A 47 7.84 -9.96 -1.33
N ARG A 48 6.69 -10.53 -0.97
CA ARG A 48 5.37 -9.93 -1.29
C ARG A 48 5.19 -8.55 -0.63
N GLN A 49 5.59 -8.40 0.63
CA GLN A 49 5.53 -7.10 1.32
C GLN A 49 6.48 -6.07 0.71
N ALA A 50 7.69 -6.49 0.31
CA ALA A 50 8.63 -5.61 -0.39
C ALA A 50 8.06 -5.18 -1.76
N ALA A 51 7.53 -6.12 -2.54
CA ALA A 51 6.90 -5.82 -3.83
C ALA A 51 5.70 -4.88 -3.68
N SER A 52 4.81 -5.12 -2.71
CA SER A 52 3.66 -4.24 -2.46
C SER A 52 4.06 -2.81 -2.10
N ARG A 53 5.18 -2.63 -1.38
CA ARG A 53 5.73 -1.30 -1.07
C ARG A 53 6.39 -0.64 -2.28
N ALA A 54 6.98 -1.43 -3.18
CA ALA A 54 7.63 -0.92 -4.39
C ALA A 54 6.61 -0.51 -5.46
N VAL A 55 5.53 -1.29 -5.66
CA VAL A 55 4.45 -1.01 -6.63
C VAL A 55 3.81 0.36 -6.40
N HIS A 56 3.76 0.79 -5.14
CA HIS A 56 3.25 2.11 -4.75
C HIS A 56 3.97 3.27 -5.47
N TRP A 57 5.30 3.16 -5.68
CA TRP A 57 6.09 4.22 -6.29
C TRP A 57 6.24 4.09 -7.80
N THR A 58 6.29 2.86 -8.34
CA THR A 58 6.42 2.66 -9.79
C THR A 58 5.23 3.17 -10.58
N PHE A 59 4.04 3.22 -9.97
CA PHE A 59 2.86 3.86 -10.60
C PHE A 59 3.00 5.38 -10.73
N MET A 60 3.84 6.01 -9.91
CA MET A 60 4.08 7.46 -9.94
C MET A 60 5.18 7.86 -10.94
N GLU A 61 5.77 6.90 -11.65
CA GLU A 61 6.84 7.16 -12.62
C GLU A 61 6.30 8.00 -13.79
N GLY A 62 6.75 9.26 -13.87
CA GLY A 62 6.31 10.21 -14.90
C GLY A 62 5.02 10.98 -14.57
N GLU A 63 4.33 10.67 -13.47
CA GLU A 63 3.12 11.40 -13.05
C GLU A 63 3.41 12.87 -12.72
N ALA A 64 4.58 13.16 -12.14
CA ALA A 64 5.01 14.55 -11.87
C ALA A 64 5.16 15.42 -13.14
N LEU A 65 5.38 14.80 -14.30
CA LEU A 65 5.50 15.49 -15.59
C LEU A 65 4.14 15.70 -16.28
N ARG A 66 3.08 15.07 -15.77
CA ARG A 66 1.72 15.11 -16.30
C ARG A 66 0.79 15.84 -15.34
N TYR A 67 1.05 17.13 -15.17
CA TYR A 67 0.16 17.98 -14.38
C TYR A 67 -1.23 18.02 -15.01
N ASP A 68 -2.24 17.55 -14.28
CA ASP A 68 -3.65 17.62 -14.62
C ASP A 68 -4.38 18.42 -13.53
N PRO A 69 -4.81 19.66 -13.82
CA PRO A 69 -5.47 20.52 -12.84
C PRO A 69 -6.82 19.98 -12.34
N ALA A 70 -7.39 18.94 -12.96
CA ALA A 70 -8.59 18.28 -12.44
C ALA A 70 -8.31 17.37 -11.24
N ASN A 71 -7.05 16.99 -11.01
CA ASN A 71 -6.66 16.13 -9.89
C ASN A 71 -6.43 16.93 -8.61
N ASN A 72 -6.93 16.42 -7.48
CA ASN A 72 -6.65 16.97 -6.16
C ASN A 72 -5.35 16.38 -5.58
N TYR A 73 -4.22 16.96 -5.98
CA TYR A 73 -2.89 16.54 -5.53
C TYR A 73 -2.66 16.68 -4.02
N ASP A 74 -3.30 17.65 -3.36
CA ASP A 74 -3.18 17.89 -1.92
C ASP A 74 -3.72 16.70 -1.09
N SER A 75 -4.71 15.99 -1.64
CA SER A 75 -5.35 14.85 -0.99
C SER A 75 -4.69 13.50 -1.29
N HIS A 76 -3.62 13.49 -2.09
CA HIS A 76 -3.06 12.23 -2.56
C HIS A 76 -2.33 11.51 -1.42
N PRO A 77 -2.69 10.24 -1.09
CA PRO A 77 -2.19 9.54 0.10
C PRO A 77 -0.67 9.37 0.17
N GLN A 78 -0.02 9.48 -0.99
CA GLN A 78 1.42 9.29 -1.14
C GLN A 78 2.20 10.60 -1.25
N LEU A 79 1.53 11.73 -1.49
CA LEU A 79 2.18 13.03 -1.66
C LEU A 79 2.18 13.77 -0.31
N HIS A 80 3.34 13.78 0.35
CA HIS A 80 3.57 14.58 1.55
C HIS A 80 4.53 15.72 1.18
N ILE A 81 4.03 16.73 0.46
CA ILE A 81 4.82 17.90 0.03
C ILE A 81 5.21 18.79 1.23
N GLY A 82 4.42 18.76 2.31
CA GLY A 82 4.64 19.56 3.52
C GLY A 82 4.22 21.02 3.35
N GLN A 83 4.11 21.76 4.47
CA GLN A 83 3.75 23.17 4.44
C GLN A 83 4.95 24.07 4.17
N MET A 84 4.73 25.17 3.46
CA MET A 84 5.71 26.23 3.25
C MET A 84 5.71 27.15 4.48
N THR A 85 6.61 26.89 5.43
CA THR A 85 6.65 27.62 6.72
C THR A 85 7.78 28.63 6.82
N ASP A 86 8.74 28.58 5.91
CA ASP A 86 9.88 29.49 5.90
C ASP A 86 9.59 30.66 4.96
N VAL A 87 10.16 31.83 5.23
CA VAL A 87 10.07 32.99 4.33
C VAL A 87 11.39 33.13 3.57
N CYS A 88 11.31 33.31 2.26
CA CYS A 88 12.46 33.56 1.41
C CYS A 88 13.05 34.94 1.71
N SER A 89 14.35 35.00 2.02
CA SER A 89 15.05 36.23 2.35
C SER A 89 15.22 37.21 1.18
N TYR A 90 14.91 36.78 -0.05
CA TYR A 90 15.15 37.56 -1.27
C TYR A 90 13.88 38.17 -1.87
N CYS A 91 12.74 37.51 -1.68
CA CYS A 91 11.48 37.89 -2.33
C CYS A 91 10.26 37.83 -1.41
N ASP A 92 10.45 37.57 -0.12
CA ASP A 92 9.41 37.45 0.91
C ASP A 92 8.33 36.39 0.64
N ALA A 93 8.50 35.54 -0.37
CA ALA A 93 7.63 34.40 -0.62
C ALA A 93 7.78 33.35 0.48
N LEU A 94 6.70 32.63 0.80
CA LEU A 94 6.81 31.40 1.59
C LEU A 94 7.61 30.36 0.81
N LYS A 95 8.32 29.48 1.50
CA LYS A 95 9.16 28.43 0.94
C LYS A 95 9.15 27.19 1.83
N TRP A 96 9.60 26.06 1.29
CA TRP A 96 9.71 24.83 2.08
C TRP A 96 10.92 24.87 3.02
N PRO A 97 10.81 24.27 4.23
CA PRO A 97 11.96 24.07 5.09
C PRO A 97 13.06 23.28 4.38
N GLY A 98 14.26 23.86 4.31
CA GLY A 98 15.42 23.25 3.64
C GLY A 98 15.49 23.45 2.12
N GLU A 99 14.58 24.25 1.53
CA GLU A 99 14.68 24.64 0.13
C GLU A 99 15.93 25.49 -0.14
N ALA A 100 16.64 25.14 -1.22
CA ALA A 100 17.89 25.79 -1.60
C ALA A 100 17.65 27.28 -1.96
N PRO A 101 18.58 28.19 -1.60
CA PRO A 101 18.46 29.59 -2.00
C PRO A 101 18.42 29.74 -3.53
N GLY A 102 17.39 30.43 -4.05
CA GLY A 102 17.30 30.81 -5.46
C GLY A 102 16.51 29.86 -6.38
N MET A 103 15.81 28.87 -5.83
CA MET A 103 14.66 28.21 -6.47
C MET A 103 13.38 29.00 -6.19
#